data_AF-A0A087SFZ9-F1
#
_entry.id   AF-A0A087SFZ9-F1
#
_cell.length_a   1.000
_cell.length_b   1.000
_cell.length_c   1.000
_cell.angle_alpha   90.00
_cell.angle_beta   90.00
_cell.angle_gamma   90.00
#
_symmetry.space_group_name_H-M   'P 1'
#
loop_
_entity.id
_entity.type
_entity.pdbx_description
1 polymer ?
#
loop_
_entity_poly.entity_id
_entity_poly.type
_entity_poly.pdbx_seq_one_letter_code
_entity_poly.pdbx_strand_id
1 'polypeptide(L)'
;MDGPVDREEAVYLAKLAEQAERYDEMVAEMKKVAQMVHDQELSVEERNLLSVAYKNVIGARRASWRIISSIEQKEESKGNEENVKRIRKYREV
;
A
#
# COMPACT_ATOMS: atom_id res chain seq x y z
N MET A 1 -18.10 -9.71 -20.04
CA MET A 1 -17.88 -8.29 -20.32
C MET A 1 -16.45 -7.98 -19.92
N ASP A 2 -15.47 -8.45 -20.70
CA ASP A 2 -14.06 -8.09 -20.50
C ASP A 2 -13.63 -7.34 -21.76
N GLY A 3 -13.96 -6.05 -21.78
CA GLY A 3 -13.41 -5.10 -22.75
C GLY A 3 -12.01 -4.68 -22.32
N PRO A 4 -11.21 -4.09 -23.23
CA PRO A 4 -9.90 -3.54 -22.86
C PRO A 4 -10.12 -2.51 -21.75
N VAL A 5 -9.46 -2.72 -20.61
CA VAL A 5 -9.49 -1.76 -19.49
C VAL A 5 -8.94 -0.44 -20.02
N ASP A 6 -9.77 0.59 -20.02
CA ASP A 6 -9.39 1.91 -20.48
C ASP A 6 -8.48 2.56 -19.43
N ARG A 7 -7.38 3.18 -19.88
CA ARG A 7 -6.47 3.92 -19.01
C ARG A 7 -7.22 5.01 -18.25
N GLU A 8 -8.19 5.66 -18.89
CA GLU A 8 -9.04 6.66 -18.26
C GLU A 8 -9.94 6.07 -17.16
N GLU A 9 -10.48 4.88 -17.38
CA GLU A 9 -11.28 4.15 -16.38
C GLU A 9 -10.43 3.78 -15.16
N ALA A 10 -9.22 3.24 -15.38
CA ALA A 10 -8.31 2.92 -14.28
C ALA A 10 -7.90 4.16 -13.48
N VAL A 11 -7.64 5.30 -14.13
CA VAL A 11 -7.38 6.57 -13.44
C VAL A 11 -8.62 7.04 -12.66
N TYR A 12 -9.82 6.92 -13.22
CA TYR A 12 -11.06 7.29 -12.54
C TYR A 12 -11.30 6.45 -11.27
N LEU A 13 -11.13 5.12 -11.37
CA LEU A 13 -11.24 4.22 -10.22
C LEU A 13 -10.16 4.50 -9.17
N ALA A 14 -8.92 4.82 -9.57
CA ALA A 14 -7.88 5.22 -8.63
C ALA A 14 -8.26 6.48 -7.84
N LYS A 15 -8.88 7.47 -8.48
CA LYS A 15 -9.38 8.69 -7.81
C LYS A 15 -10.52 8.37 -6.83
N LEU A 16 -11.45 7.48 -7.20
CA LEU A 16 -12.49 7.03 -6.28
C LEU A 16 -11.90 6.29 -5.07
N ALA A 17 -10.91 5.43 -5.30
CA ALA A 17 -10.21 4.72 -4.23
C ALA A 17 -9.44 5.68 -3.30
N GLU A 18 -8.82 6.74 -3.84
CA GLU A 18 -8.20 7.80 -3.06
C GLU A 18 -9.21 8.49 -2.13
N GLN A 19 -10.36 8.92 -2.66
CA GLN A 19 -11.41 9.57 -1.87
C GLN A 19 -12.01 8.65 -0.79
N ALA A 20 -11.97 7.34 -1.00
CA ALA A 20 -12.43 6.34 -0.05
C ALA A 20 -11.31 5.85 0.90
N GLU A 21 -10.09 6.39 0.80
CA GLU A 21 -8.89 5.93 1.53
C GLU A 21 -8.56 4.44 1.32
N ARG A 22 -9.01 3.85 0.20
CA ARG A 22 -8.77 2.44 -0.17
C ARG A 22 -7.46 2.33 -0.97
N TYR A 23 -6.35 2.67 -0.33
CA TYR A 23 -5.05 2.82 -1.01
C TYR A 23 -4.48 1.54 -1.63
N ASP A 24 -4.81 0.34 -1.10
CA ASP A 24 -4.42 -0.93 -1.74
C ASP A 24 -5.10 -1.11 -3.11
N GLU A 25 -6.36 -0.69 -3.25
CA GLU A 25 -7.08 -0.67 -4.53
C GLU A 25 -6.56 0.43 -5.45
N MET A 26 -6.27 1.61 -4.89
CA MET A 26 -5.62 2.68 -5.65
C MET A 26 -4.27 2.19 -6.25
N VAL A 27 -3.48 1.42 -5.50
CA VAL A 27 -2.24 0.80 -5.99
C VAL A 27 -2.54 -0.20 -7.11
N ALA A 28 -3.59 -1.01 -6.98
CA ALA A 28 -3.97 -1.97 -8.02
C ALA A 28 -4.33 -1.27 -9.34
N GLU A 29 -5.14 -0.21 -9.28
CA GLU A 29 -5.51 0.57 -10.47
C GLU A 29 -4.32 1.32 -11.07
N MET A 30 -3.51 1.99 -10.24
CA MET A 30 -2.34 2.71 -10.74
C MET A 30 -1.25 1.79 -11.30
N LYS A 31 -1.18 0.52 -10.88
CA LYS A 31 -0.35 -0.50 -11.53
C LYS A 31 -0.84 -0.81 -12.94
N LYS A 32 -2.16 -0.92 -13.15
CA LYS A 32 -2.72 -1.13 -14.50
C LYS A 32 -2.38 0.05 -15.40
N VAL A 33 -2.59 1.28 -14.91
CA VAL A 33 -2.20 2.51 -15.62
C VAL A 33 -0.73 2.45 -16.04
N ALA A 34 0.18 2.12 -15.11
CA ALA A 34 1.62 2.01 -15.39
C ALA A 34 1.98 0.89 -16.39
N GLN A 35 1.20 -0.18 -16.48
CA GLN A 35 1.42 -1.30 -17.42
C GLN A 35 0.87 -1.02 -18.83
N MET A 36 -0.10 -0.12 -18.95
CA MET A 36 -0.70 0.28 -20.24
C MET A 36 0.15 1.32 -20.98
N VAL A 37 1.10 1.95 -20.29
CA VAL A 37 2.00 2.92 -20.89
C VAL A 37 3.14 2.18 -21.59
N HIS A 38 2.93 1.80 -22.85
CA HIS A 38 3.98 1.18 -23.68
C HIS A 38 4.98 2.24 -24.16
N ASP A 39 4.56 3.08 -25.11
CA ASP A 39 5.40 4.12 -25.74
C ASP A 39 5.07 5.54 -25.26
N GLN A 40 4.08 5.68 -24.37
CA GLN A 40 3.73 6.95 -23.75
C GLN A 40 4.39 7.07 -22.36
N GLU A 41 4.50 8.29 -21.86
CA GLU A 41 4.87 8.52 -20.47
C GLU A 41 3.62 8.68 -19.59
N LEU A 42 3.80 8.48 -18.28
CA LEU A 42 2.80 8.88 -17.31
C LEU A 42 2.71 10.41 -17.26
N SER A 43 1.48 10.93 -17.29
CA SER A 43 1.23 12.34 -17.08
C SER A 43 1.67 12.77 -15.66
N VAL A 44 1.77 14.08 -15.43
CA VAL A 44 2.06 14.61 -14.09
C VAL A 44 1.01 14.14 -13.08
N GLU A 45 -0.26 14.11 -13.47
CA GLU A 45 -1.35 13.67 -12.61
C GLU A 45 -1.23 12.18 -12.26
N GLU A 46 -0.98 11.32 -13.25
CA GLU A 46 -0.85 9.88 -13.03
C GLU A 46 0.38 9.53 -12.17
N ARG A 47 1.50 10.24 -12.36
CA ARG A 47 2.68 10.07 -11.50
C ARG A 47 2.39 10.47 -10.05
N ASN A 48 1.59 11.52 -9.84
CA ASN A 48 1.16 11.95 -8.52
C ASN A 48 0.25 10.89 -7.88
N LEU A 49 -0.76 10.40 -8.60
CA LEU A 49 -1.65 9.34 -8.12
C LEU A 49 -0.88 8.06 -7.76
N LEU A 50 0.05 7.64 -8.63
CA LEU A 50 0.92 6.49 -8.36
C LEU A 50 1.74 6.70 -7.08
N SER A 51 2.30 7.90 -6.91
CA SER A 51 3.07 8.25 -5.72
C SER A 51 2.22 8.24 -4.46
N VAL A 52 1.01 8.83 -4.50
CA VAL A 52 0.08 8.88 -3.36
C VAL A 52 -0.34 7.48 -2.95
N ALA A 53 -0.70 6.62 -3.91
CA ALA A 53 -1.14 5.25 -3.67
C ALA A 53 -0.09 4.46 -2.88
N TYR A 54 1.14 4.39 -3.40
CA TYR A 54 2.22 3.62 -2.76
C TYR A 54 2.70 4.25 -1.45
N LYS A 55 2.79 5.59 -1.36
CA LYS A 55 3.19 6.26 -0.12
C LYS A 55 2.26 5.95 1.03
N ASN A 56 0.95 5.90 0.79
CA ASN A 56 -0.03 5.60 1.82
C ASN A 56 0.02 4.14 2.27
N VAL A 57 0.05 3.17 1.34
CA VAL A 57 0.15 1.74 1.68
C VAL A 57 1.44 1.46 2.47
N ILE A 58 2.59 1.94 1.98
CA ILE A 58 3.88 1.73 2.65
C ILE A 58 3.94 2.50 3.97
N GLY A 59 3.35 3.70 4.02
CA GLY A 59 3.24 4.53 5.23
C GLY A 59 2.51 3.80 6.35
N ALA A 60 1.35 3.23 6.06
CA ALA A 60 0.57 2.42 6.99
C ALA A 60 1.34 1.18 7.47
N ARG A 61 1.98 0.45 6.55
CA ARG A 61 2.83 -0.73 6.89
C ARG A 61 4.00 -0.35 7.80
N ARG A 62 4.70 0.75 7.52
CA ARG A 62 5.80 1.26 8.36
C ARG A 62 5.31 1.73 9.74
N ALA A 63 4.14 2.34 9.82
CA ALA A 63 3.55 2.73 11.10
C ALA A 63 3.22 1.49 11.94
N SER A 64 2.54 0.50 11.34
CA SER A 64 2.25 -0.79 11.98
C SER A 64 3.52 -1.48 12.47
N TRP A 65 4.55 -1.58 11.62
CA TRP A 65 5.83 -2.20 11.98
C TRP A 65 6.50 -1.52 13.18
N ARG A 66 6.51 -0.17 13.23
CA ARG A 66 7.07 0.57 14.37
C ARG A 66 6.31 0.29 15.67
N ILE A 67 4.98 0.22 15.60
CA ILE A 67 4.12 -0.08 16.76
C ILE A 67 4.43 -1.49 17.27
N ILE A 68 4.45 -2.49 16.37
CA ILE A 68 4.72 -3.88 16.73
C ILE A 68 6.12 -4.02 17.34
N SER A 69 7.14 -3.39 16.74
CA SER A 69 8.50 -3.38 17.30
C SER A 69 8.57 -2.74 18.69
N SER A 70 7.80 -1.69 18.96
CA SER A 70 7.71 -1.09 20.29
C SER A 70 7.03 -2.03 21.30
N ILE A 71 5.99 -2.76 20.89
CA ILE A 71 5.32 -3.76 21.73
C ILE A 71 6.28 -4.92 22.05
N GLU A 72 7.01 -5.41 21.04
CA GLU A 72 8.03 -6.45 21.22
C GLU A 72 9.05 -6.06 22.28
N GLN A 73 9.64 -4.87 22.19
CA GLN A 73 10.64 -4.37 23.14
C GLN A 73 10.08 -4.27 24.57
N LYS A 74 8.84 -3.80 24.71
CA LYS A 74 8.16 -3.73 26.01
C LYS A 74 7.94 -5.12 26.59
N GLU A 75 7.60 -6.10 25.77
CA GLU A 75 7.34 -7.47 26.23
C GLU A 75 8.64 -8.22 26.56
N GLU A 76 9.71 -7.95 25.80
CA GLU A 76 11.07 -8.44 26.08
C GLU A 76 11.58 -7.91 27.43
N SER A 77 11.33 -6.64 27.76
CA SER A 77 11.71 -6.06 29.06
C SER A 77 11.01 -6.70 30.28
N LYS A 78 9.89 -7.41 30.06
CA LYS A 78 9.17 -8.16 31.11
C LYS A 78 9.65 -9.61 31.25
N GLY A 79 10.55 -10.08 30.37
CA GLY A 79 11.01 -11.46 30.33
C GLY A 79 10.00 -12.46 29.74
N ASN A 80 8.97 -11.99 29.03
CA ASN A 80 7.92 -12.83 28.48
C ASN A 80 8.33 -13.44 27.12
N GLU A 81 9.30 -14.36 27.14
CA GLU A 81 9.93 -14.90 25.92
C GLU A 81 8.94 -15.55 24.94
N GLU A 82 7.90 -16.22 25.43
CA GLU A 82 6.89 -16.85 24.56
C GLU A 82 6.08 -15.80 23.78
N ASN A 83 5.66 -14.73 24.45
CA ASN A 83 4.94 -13.63 23.80
C ASN A 83 5.83 -12.90 22.81
N VAL A 84 7.11 -12.68 23.14
CA VAL A 84 8.09 -12.09 22.21
C VAL A 84 8.21 -12.92 20.93
N LYS A 85 8.29 -14.26 21.03
CA LYS A 85 8.31 -15.15 19.86
C LYS A 85 7.04 -15.01 19.00
N ARG A 86 5.86 -14.93 19.63
CA ARG A 86 4.58 -14.71 18.92
C ARG A 86 4.55 -13.35 18.21
N ILE A 87 5.03 -12.29 18.87
CA ILE A 87 5.09 -10.93 18.31
C ILE A 87 6.06 -10.86 17.12
N ARG A 88 7.25 -11.46 17.24
CA ARG A 88 8.24 -11.53 16.15
C ARG A 88 7.64 -12.18 14.91
N LYS A 89 6.98 -13.33 15.08
CA LYS A 89 6.31 -14.03 13.98
C LYS A 89 5.23 -13.19 13.31
N TYR A 90 4.46 -12.41 14.08
CA TYR A 90 3.43 -11.54 13.53
C TYR A 90 4.02 -10.34 12.75
N ARG A 91 5.17 -9.80 13.18
CA ARG A 91 5.83 -8.66 12.51
C ARG A 91 6.40 -8.99 11.13
N GLU A 92 6.74 -10.25 10.86
CA GLU A 92 7.30 -10.70 9.59
C GLU A 92 6.26 -10.78 8.45
N VAL A 93 4.97 -10.67 8.77
CA VAL A 93 3.84 -10.63 7.83
C VAL A 93 3.60 -9.22 7.31
#